data_AF-A0A317WW80-F1
#
_entry.id   AF-A0A317WW80-F1
#
_cell.length_a   1.000
_cell.length_b   1.000
_cell.length_c   1.000
_cell.angle_alpha   90.00
_cell.angle_beta   90.00
_cell.angle_gamma   90.00
#
_symmetry.space_group_name_H-M   'P 1'
#
loop_
_entity.id
_entity.type
_entity.pdbx_description
1 polymer ?
#
loop_
_entity_poly.entity_id
_entity_poly.type
_entity_poly.pdbx_seq_one_letter_code
_entity_poly.pdbx_strand_id
1 'polypeptide(L)'
;HWETPGGSTDPTDPTLLSALVREVFEETGLTVTKVVDLVAVDEWTRSRGERVVREMKWSFLVEVDVLNRDGVGRWEEGVVLAPEEHCAWRWVGEEEARGDGEGERHRLRFIGDQGRNLLRAFEVYKGLGGGV
;
A
#
# COMPACT_ATOMS: atom_id res chain seq x y z
N HIS A 1 0.65 13.40 4.50
CA HIS A 1 0.20 12.16 5.15
C HIS A 1 0.87 11.00 4.42
N TRP A 2 0.94 9.83 5.03
CA TRP A 2 1.46 8.60 4.43
C TRP A 2 0.31 7.66 4.07
N GLU A 3 0.54 6.83 3.07
CA GLU A 3 -0.38 5.80 2.64
C GLU A 3 0.34 4.61 2.02
N THR A 4 -0.37 3.51 1.86
CA THR A 4 0.08 2.38 1.05
C THR A 4 -0.27 2.64 -0.42
N PRO A 5 0.53 2.16 -1.38
CA PRO A 5 0.21 2.31 -2.79
C PRO A 5 -1.16 1.72 -3.16
N GLY A 6 -1.84 2.34 -4.12
CA GLY A 6 -3.07 1.82 -4.70
C GLY A 6 -4.13 2.89 -4.95
N GLY A 7 -4.79 2.78 -6.11
CA GLY A 7 -5.88 3.66 -6.53
C GLY A 7 -7.20 2.95 -6.81
N SER A 8 -7.99 3.55 -7.70
CA SER A 8 -9.33 3.10 -8.06
C SER A 8 -9.28 2.08 -9.19
N THR A 9 -10.24 1.16 -9.23
CA THR A 9 -10.41 0.29 -10.40
C THR A 9 -10.89 1.12 -11.61
N ASP A 10 -10.30 0.87 -12.77
CA ASP A 10 -10.78 1.35 -14.07
C ASP A 10 -11.72 0.31 -14.72
N PRO A 11 -12.73 0.70 -15.53
CA PRO A 11 -13.57 -0.24 -16.27
C PRO A 11 -12.82 -1.21 -17.19
N THR A 12 -11.57 -0.90 -17.55
CA THR A 12 -10.70 -1.76 -18.36
C THR A 12 -9.92 -2.79 -17.54
N ASP A 13 -9.88 -2.66 -16.21
CA ASP A 13 -9.24 -3.64 -15.33
C ASP A 13 -10.05 -4.96 -15.35
N PRO A 14 -9.47 -6.09 -15.80
CA PRO A 14 -10.21 -7.35 -15.88
C PRO A 14 -10.64 -7.89 -14.52
N THR A 15 -9.87 -7.56 -13.46
CA THR A 15 -10.13 -7.96 -12.08
C THR A 15 -9.63 -6.90 -11.11
N LEU A 16 -10.10 -6.97 -9.86
CA LEU A 16 -9.58 -6.15 -8.76
C LEU A 16 -8.06 -6.33 -8.56
N LEU A 17 -7.55 -7.56 -8.76
CA LEU A 17 -6.11 -7.82 -8.66
C LEU A 17 -5.34 -7.22 -9.83
N SER A 18 -5.95 -7.11 -11.01
CA SER A 18 -5.34 -6.40 -12.15
C SER A 18 -5.17 -4.92 -11.85
N ALA A 19 -6.18 -4.29 -11.24
CA ALA A 19 -6.08 -2.91 -10.76
C ALA A 19 -4.98 -2.77 -9.70
N LEU A 20 -4.94 -3.67 -8.69
CA LEU A 20 -3.89 -3.68 -7.67
C LEU A 20 -2.48 -3.70 -8.27
N VAL A 21 -2.22 -4.60 -9.22
CA VAL A 21 -0.90 -4.72 -9.87
C VAL A 21 -0.56 -3.48 -10.69
N ARG A 22 -1.53 -2.94 -11.44
CA ARG A 22 -1.36 -1.73 -12.24
C ARG A 22 -1.02 -0.52 -11.36
N GLU A 23 -1.83 -0.25 -10.35
CA GLU A 23 -1.67 0.90 -9.45
C GLU A 23 -0.34 0.85 -8.69
N VAL A 24 0.04 -0.32 -8.16
CA VAL A 24 1.35 -0.47 -7.49
C VAL A 24 2.50 -0.14 -8.46
N PHE A 25 2.41 -0.60 -9.70
CA PHE A 25 3.43 -0.33 -10.70
C PHE A 25 3.45 1.15 -11.13
N GLU A 26 2.29 1.76 -11.37
CA GLU A 26 2.16 3.16 -11.77
C GLU A 26 2.69 4.11 -10.69
N GLU A 27 2.34 3.88 -9.42
CA GLU A 27 2.72 4.75 -8.31
C GLU A 27 4.17 4.56 -7.84
N THR A 28 4.71 3.33 -7.92
CA THR A 28 6.00 2.99 -7.28
C THR A 28 7.06 2.41 -8.21
N GLY A 29 6.69 2.04 -9.44
CA GLY A 29 7.55 1.31 -10.37
C GLY A 29 7.79 -0.16 -10.02
N LEU A 30 7.32 -0.64 -8.86
CA LEU A 30 7.53 -2.01 -8.40
C LEU A 30 6.59 -2.99 -9.10
N THR A 31 7.11 -4.17 -9.41
CA THR A 31 6.30 -5.25 -10.01
C THR A 31 5.81 -6.19 -8.91
N VAL A 32 4.50 -6.35 -8.77
CA VAL A 32 3.93 -7.37 -7.88
C VAL A 32 4.23 -8.76 -8.44
N THR A 33 4.91 -9.59 -7.66
CA THR A 33 5.24 -10.98 -8.03
C THR A 33 4.22 -11.96 -7.49
N LYS A 34 3.57 -11.64 -6.37
CA LYS A 34 2.57 -12.49 -5.73
C LYS A 34 1.63 -11.69 -4.86
N VAL A 35 0.33 -11.98 -4.95
CA VAL A 35 -0.66 -11.56 -3.96
C VAL A 35 -0.72 -12.63 -2.88
N VAL A 36 -0.33 -12.26 -1.66
CA VAL A 36 -0.16 -13.20 -0.54
C VAL A 36 -1.48 -13.44 0.17
N ASP A 37 -2.16 -12.37 0.60
CA ASP A 37 -3.43 -12.49 1.33
C ASP A 37 -4.22 -11.16 1.32
N LEU A 38 -5.50 -11.24 1.67
CA LEU A 38 -6.35 -10.09 1.93
C LEU A 38 -6.15 -9.59 3.36
N VAL A 39 -5.81 -8.30 3.50
CA VAL A 39 -5.58 -7.66 4.81
C VAL A 39 -6.88 -7.07 5.34
N ALA A 40 -7.58 -6.28 4.53
CA ALA A 40 -8.77 -5.55 4.95
C ALA A 40 -9.72 -5.25 3.79
N VAL A 41 -10.99 -5.07 4.12
CA VAL A 41 -12.01 -4.51 3.24
C VAL A 41 -12.68 -3.39 4.02
N ASP A 42 -12.36 -2.15 3.66
CA ASP A 42 -12.98 -0.96 4.23
C ASP A 42 -14.11 -0.51 3.32
N GLU A 43 -15.20 -0.06 3.93
CA GLU A 43 -16.37 0.41 3.22
C GLU A 43 -16.85 1.71 3.83
N TRP A 44 -17.10 2.70 2.98
CA TRP A 44 -17.69 3.95 3.40
C TRP A 44 -18.67 4.46 2.36
N THR A 45 -19.46 5.44 2.79
CA THR A 45 -20.45 6.08 1.94
C THR A 45 -20.11 7.56 1.82
N ARG A 46 -20.06 8.08 0.60
CA ARG A 46 -19.91 9.51 0.32
C ARG A 46 -21.20 10.03 -0.30
N SER A 47 -21.73 11.11 0.27
CA SER A 47 -22.82 11.86 -0.33
C SER A 47 -22.23 12.91 -1.29
N ARG A 48 -22.67 12.89 -2.55
CA ARG A 48 -22.33 13.89 -3.56
C ARG A 48 -23.63 14.51 -4.08
N GLY A 49 -24.08 15.56 -3.40
CA GLY A 49 -25.41 16.12 -3.59
C GLY A 49 -26.49 15.13 -3.16
N GLU A 50 -27.47 14.86 -4.03
CA GLU A 50 -28.52 13.85 -3.81
C GLU A 50 -28.05 12.41 -4.04
N ARG A 51 -26.86 12.21 -4.63
CA ARG A 51 -26.34 10.87 -4.91
C ARG A 51 -25.55 10.35 -3.71
N VAL A 52 -25.93 9.16 -3.27
CA VAL A 52 -25.17 8.38 -2.28
C VAL A 52 -24.29 7.39 -3.03
N VAL A 53 -22.97 7.51 -2.86
CA VAL A 53 -21.98 6.60 -3.47
C VAL A 53 -21.38 5.73 -2.37
N ARG A 54 -21.41 4.41 -2.59
CA ARG A 54 -20.72 3.44 -1.73
C ARG A 54 -19.36 3.15 -2.35
N GLU A 55 -18.32 3.31 -1.55
CA GLU A 55 -16.94 3.06 -1.94
C GLU A 55 -16.39 1.93 -1.06
N MET A 56 -15.59 1.04 -1.66
CA MET A 56 -14.94 -0.07 -0.98
C MET A 56 -13.45 -0.03 -1.31
N LYS A 57 -12.59 -0.16 -0.29
CA LYS A 57 -11.14 -0.33 -0.44
C LYS A 57 -10.75 -1.73 0.00
N TRP A 58 -10.05 -2.44 -0.88
CA TRP A 58 -9.49 -3.75 -0.58
C TRP A 58 -7.99 -3.61 -0.42
N SER A 59 -7.47 -3.96 0.75
CA SER A 59 -6.04 -3.92 1.04
C SER A 59 -5.47 -5.33 1.02
N PHE A 60 -4.38 -5.53 0.29
CA PHE A 60 -3.72 -6.82 0.13
C PHE A 60 -2.29 -6.78 0.65
N LEU A 61 -1.81 -7.93 1.13
CA LEU A 61 -0.39 -8.19 1.34
C LEU A 61 0.18 -8.75 0.05
N VAL A 62 1.27 -8.18 -0.45
CA VAL A 62 1.90 -8.57 -1.71
C VAL A 62 3.40 -8.76 -1.54
N GLU A 63 3.97 -9.65 -2.34
CA GLU A 63 5.41 -9.69 -2.61
C GLU A 63 5.67 -8.89 -3.90
N VAL A 64 6.78 -8.14 -3.91
CA VAL A 64 7.19 -7.28 -5.02
C VAL A 64 8.61 -7.59 -5.42
N ASP A 65 8.92 -7.41 -6.70
CA ASP A 65 10.29 -7.35 -7.18
C ASP A 65 10.85 -5.95 -6.96
N VAL A 66 11.94 -5.89 -6.20
CA VAL A 66 12.63 -4.66 -5.77
C VAL A 66 13.97 -4.48 -6.47
N LEU A 67 14.37 -5.44 -7.31
CA LEU A 67 15.55 -5.30 -8.14
C LEU A 67 15.16 -4.49 -9.38
N ASN A 68 15.96 -3.47 -9.70
CA ASN A 68 15.81 -2.73 -10.95
C ASN A 68 15.82 -3.71 -12.15
N ARG A 69 15.24 -3.32 -13.29
CA ARG A 69 15.10 -4.17 -14.50
C ARG A 69 16.38 -4.90 -14.95
N ASP A 70 17.55 -4.40 -14.58
CA ASP A 70 18.85 -4.96 -14.93
C ASP A 70 19.46 -5.88 -13.84
N GLY A 71 18.79 -6.08 -12.70
CA GLY A 71 19.30 -6.86 -11.57
C GLY A 71 20.48 -6.21 -10.83
N VAL A 72 20.80 -4.95 -11.15
CA VAL A 72 21.92 -4.19 -10.60
C VAL A 72 21.37 -3.04 -9.77
N GLY A 73 21.62 -3.05 -8.46
CA GLY A 73 21.22 -1.99 -7.56
C GLY A 73 20.95 -2.48 -6.15
N ARG A 74 20.74 -1.52 -5.25
CA ARG A 74 20.22 -1.76 -3.90
C ARG A 74 18.71 -1.86 -3.96
N TRP A 75 18.12 -2.83 -3.28
CA TRP A 75 16.66 -3.00 -3.23
C TRP A 75 15.96 -1.76 -2.68
N GLU A 76 16.64 -1.01 -1.80
CA GLU A 76 16.14 0.24 -1.27
C GLU A 76 15.96 1.31 -2.36
N GLU A 77 16.64 1.22 -3.50
CA GLU A 77 16.59 2.20 -4.58
C GLU A 77 15.61 1.81 -5.71
N GLY A 78 14.92 0.67 -5.58
CA GLY A 78 14.01 0.14 -6.61
C GLY A 78 12.69 0.92 -6.74
N VAL A 79 12.40 1.84 -5.83
CA VAL A 79 11.16 2.64 -5.84
C VAL A 79 11.32 3.87 -6.73
N VAL A 80 10.47 3.97 -7.75
CA VAL A 80 10.38 5.11 -8.67
C VAL A 80 8.97 5.67 -8.60
N LEU A 81 8.81 6.82 -7.94
CA LEU A 81 7.49 7.42 -7.74
C LEU A 81 6.98 8.13 -9.00
N ALA A 82 5.67 8.03 -9.23
CA ALA A 82 4.94 8.95 -10.09
C ALA A 82 4.81 10.31 -9.38
N PRO A 83 5.51 11.37 -9.84
CA PRO A 83 5.53 12.66 -9.13
C PRO A 83 4.18 13.39 -9.12
N GLU A 84 3.26 13.02 -10.01
CA GLU A 84 1.89 13.52 -10.06
C GLU A 84 1.02 12.99 -8.90
N GLU A 85 1.41 11.87 -8.29
CA GLU A 85 0.63 11.18 -7.25
C GLU A 85 1.30 11.27 -5.88
N HIS A 86 2.60 10.98 -5.80
CA HIS A 86 3.34 10.92 -4.54
C HIS A 86 4.65 11.72 -4.61
N CYS A 87 5.05 12.27 -3.46
CA CYS A 87 6.24 13.13 -3.36
C CYS A 87 7.38 12.55 -2.52
N ALA A 88 7.14 11.46 -1.79
CA ALA A 88 8.13 10.80 -0.96
C ALA A 88 7.72 9.34 -0.69
N TRP A 89 8.71 8.46 -0.49
CA TRP A 89 8.51 7.07 -0.11
C TRP A 89 9.38 6.72 1.10
N ARG A 90 9.00 5.67 1.83
CA ARG A 90 9.78 5.10 2.94
C ARG A 90 9.47 3.62 3.09
N TRP A 91 10.51 2.79 3.26
CA TRP A 91 10.34 1.44 3.81
C TRP A 91 10.16 1.54 5.32
N VAL A 92 9.11 0.93 5.86
CA VAL A 92 8.68 1.11 7.25
C VAL A 92 8.58 -0.26 7.94
N GLY A 93 9.20 -0.41 9.10
CA GLY A 93 9.02 -1.57 9.98
C GLY A 93 7.80 -1.44 10.91
N GLU A 94 7.39 -2.54 11.53
CA GLU A 94 6.19 -2.56 12.39
C GLU A 94 6.25 -1.56 13.56
N GLU A 95 7.40 -1.47 14.25
CA GLU A 95 7.60 -0.56 15.39
C GLU A 95 7.48 0.92 14.98
N GLU A 96 8.04 1.26 13.82
CA GLU A 96 7.94 2.60 13.25
C GLU A 96 6.51 2.94 12.84
N ALA A 97 5.79 1.98 12.24
CA ALA A 97 4.37 2.15 11.90
C ALA A 97 3.49 2.37 13.14
N ARG A 98 3.82 1.75 14.29
CA ARG A 98 3.16 2.00 15.58
C ARG A 98 3.50 3.39 16.13
N GLY A 99 4.65 3.95 15.75
CA GLY A 99 5.19 5.19 16.28
C GLY A 99 5.76 5.01 17.68
N ASP A 100 6.27 3.82 17.98
CA ASP A 100 6.91 3.48 19.26
C ASP A 100 8.30 4.13 19.32
N GLY A 101 8.63 4.77 20.45
CA GLY A 101 9.96 5.38 20.68
C GLY A 101 10.29 6.65 19.88
N GLU A 102 9.47 7.02 18.90
CA GLU A 102 9.66 8.25 18.12
C GLU A 102 9.02 9.47 18.81
N GLY A 103 9.75 10.59 18.83
CA GLY A 103 9.16 11.88 19.19
C GLY A 103 8.07 12.28 18.19
N GLU A 104 7.10 13.10 18.62
CA GLU A 104 5.90 13.47 17.84
C GLU A 104 6.20 14.00 16.42
N ARG A 105 7.37 14.59 16.21
CA ARG A 105 7.85 15.10 14.91
C ARG A 105 8.15 14.01 13.88
N HIS A 106 8.52 12.81 14.33
CA HIS A 106 8.96 11.71 13.45
C HIS A 106 7.83 10.72 13.15
N ARG A 107 6.80 10.67 14.01
CA ARG A 107 5.65 9.78 13.86
C ARG A 107 4.97 9.91 12.49
N LEU A 108 4.81 8.77 11.82
CA LEU A 108 4.09 8.67 10.56
C LEU A 108 2.60 9.00 10.76
N ARG A 109 2.08 9.98 10.01
CA ARG A 109 0.65 10.33 9.99
C ARG A 109 -0.01 9.78 8.74
N PHE A 110 -0.85 8.75 8.90
CA PHE A 110 -1.53 8.08 7.79
C PHE A 110 -2.86 8.74 7.39
N ILE A 111 -3.28 8.54 6.15
CA ILE A 111 -4.60 8.94 5.66
C ILE A 111 -5.64 7.89 6.09
N GLY A 112 -6.74 8.31 6.71
CA GLY A 112 -7.83 7.42 7.08
C GLY A 112 -7.37 6.22 7.93
N ASP A 113 -7.91 5.04 7.65
CA ASP A 113 -7.59 3.79 8.35
C ASP A 113 -6.32 3.08 7.83
N GLN A 114 -5.57 3.69 6.91
CA GLN A 114 -4.43 3.02 6.27
C GLN A 114 -3.33 2.63 7.25
N GLY A 115 -3.08 3.43 8.29
CA GLY A 115 -2.11 3.06 9.34
C GLY A 115 -2.54 1.80 10.11
N ARG A 116 -3.85 1.66 10.38
CA ARG A 116 -4.41 0.47 11.04
C ARG A 116 -4.28 -0.76 10.15
N ASN A 117 -4.56 -0.62 8.85
CA ASN A 117 -4.44 -1.73 7.90
C ASN A 117 -2.98 -2.14 7.69
N LEU A 118 -2.05 -1.20 7.71
CA LEU A 118 -0.61 -1.49 7.66
C LEU A 118 -0.18 -2.35 8.87
N LEU A 119 -0.62 -1.99 10.09
CA LEU A 119 -0.35 -2.80 11.28
C LEU A 119 -0.98 -4.20 11.19
N ARG A 120 -2.21 -4.29 10.66
CA ARG A 120 -2.86 -5.57 10.40
C ARG A 120 -2.11 -6.42 9.38
N ALA A 121 -1.48 -5.82 8.38
CA ALA A 121 -0.66 -6.55 7.40
C ALA A 121 0.53 -7.27 8.07
N PHE A 122 1.18 -6.64 9.06
CA PHE A 122 2.21 -7.31 9.85
C PHE A 122 1.66 -8.49 10.67
N GLU A 123 0.45 -8.37 11.23
CA GLU A 123 -0.21 -9.47 11.93
C GLU A 123 -0.50 -10.65 10.98
N VAL A 124 -1.00 -10.38 9.78
CA VAL A 124 -1.23 -11.39 8.73
C VAL A 124 0.09 -12.06 8.35
N TYR A 125 1.14 -11.28 8.06
CA TYR A 125 2.45 -11.80 7.69
C TYR A 125 3.04 -12.74 8.76
N LYS A 126 2.96 -12.34 10.04
CA LYS A 126 3.39 -13.18 11.17
C LYS A 126 2.55 -14.45 11.30
N GLY A 127 1.24 -14.36 11.08
CA GLY A 127 0.33 -15.51 11.09
C GLY A 127 0.64 -16.56 10.01
N LEU A 128 1.24 -16.13 8.90
CA LEU A 128 1.70 -17.00 7.80
C LEU A 128 3.07 -17.64 8.06
N GLY A 129 3.69 -17.40 9.21
CA GLY A 129 5.02 -17.90 9.56
C GLY A 129 6.17 -17.05 9.04
N GLY A 130 5.90 -15.82 8.59
CA GLY A 130 6.93 -14.84 8.27
C GLY A 130 7.69 -14.42 9.53
N GLY A 131 8.99 -14.75 9.59
CA GLY A 131 9.90 -14.23 10.61
C GLY A 131 10.28 -12.78 10.30
N VAL A 132 10.46 -11.98 11.36
CA VAL A 132 11.04 -10.63 11.31
C VAL A 132 12.56 -10.73 11.43
#